data_AF-A0A2J6MQW9-F1
#
_entry.id   AF-A0A2J6MQW9-F1
#
_cell.length_a   1.000
_cell.length_b   1.000
_cell.length_c   1.000
_cell.angle_alpha   90.00
_cell.angle_beta   90.00
_cell.angle_gamma   90.00
#
_symmetry.space_group_name_H-M   'P 1'
#
loop_
_entity.id
_entity.type
_entity.pdbx_description
1 polymer ?
#
loop_
_entity_poly.entity_id
_entity_poly.type
_entity_poly.pdbx_seq_one_letter_code
_entity_poly.pdbx_strand_id
1 'polypeptide(L)'
;MQTPVPPAQLVAKARTGFTRDGRVTVESTELQRIAQEAGCRVGRHARLSHAMKALGAERIANGHEGVRYAFSIPTIAHIREQFKDQ
;
A
#
# COMPACT_ATOMS: atom_id res chain seq x y z
N MET A 1 -12.65 19.72 -5.73
CA MET A 1 -13.07 18.31 -5.57
C MET A 1 -11.82 17.49 -5.30
N GLN A 2 -11.72 16.73 -4.20
CA GLN A 2 -10.57 15.84 -3.97
C GLN A 2 -10.82 14.52 -4.70
N THR A 3 -10.01 14.24 -5.73
CA THR A 3 -10.09 12.97 -6.47
C THR A 3 -9.51 11.86 -5.60
N PRO A 4 -10.21 10.75 -5.35
CA PRO A 4 -9.62 9.65 -4.58
C PRO A 4 -8.46 9.01 -5.38
N VAL A 5 -7.27 8.93 -4.79
CA VAL A 5 -6.15 8.18 -5.38
C VAL A 5 -6.43 6.68 -5.24
N PRO A 6 -6.38 5.91 -6.34
CA PRO A 6 -6.52 4.46 -6.29
C PRO A 6 -5.51 3.83 -5.32
N PRO A 7 -5.94 2.91 -4.44
CA PRO A 7 -5.03 2.28 -3.48
C PRO A 7 -3.84 1.56 -4.13
N ALA A 8 -4.02 1.02 -5.34
CA ALA A 8 -2.95 0.40 -6.11
C ALA A 8 -1.86 1.41 -6.53
N GLN A 9 -2.25 2.65 -6.85
CA GLN A 9 -1.32 3.73 -7.18
C GLN A 9 -0.49 4.15 -5.95
N LEU A 10 -1.11 4.15 -4.76
CA LEU A 10 -0.39 4.39 -3.50
C LEU A 10 0.66 3.29 -3.26
N VAL A 11 0.29 2.02 -3.46
CA VAL A 11 1.20 0.87 -3.31
C VAL A 11 2.33 0.92 -4.32
N ALA A 12 2.06 1.30 -5.58
CA ALA A 12 3.07 1.41 -6.62
C ALA A 12 4.17 2.43 -6.25
N LYS A 13 3.79 3.55 -5.61
CA LYS A 13 4.68 4.64 -5.20
C LYS A 13 5.30 4.45 -3.81
N ALA A 14 4.81 3.49 -3.02
CA ALA A 14 5.25 3.31 -1.65
C ALA A 14 6.65 2.73 -1.55
N ARG A 15 7.40 3.18 -0.53
CA ARG A 15 8.62 2.51 -0.09
C ARG A 15 8.28 1.10 0.37
N THR A 16 9.09 0.16 -0.08
CA THR A 16 8.90 -1.27 0.20
C THR A 16 9.99 -1.81 1.11
N GLY A 17 9.59 -2.61 2.08
CA GLY A 17 10.47 -3.50 2.84
C GLY A 17 10.31 -4.95 2.37
N PHE A 18 11.10 -5.85 2.96
CA PHE A 18 11.02 -7.28 2.70
C PHE A 18 10.90 -8.03 4.02
N THR A 19 10.07 -9.07 4.02
CA THR A 19 10.00 -10.05 5.11
C THR A 19 11.06 -11.15 4.89
N ARG A 20 11.40 -11.90 5.95
CA ARG A 20 12.37 -13.01 5.88
C ARG A 20 11.90 -14.15 4.98
N ASP A 21 10.60 -14.32 4.83
CA ASP A 21 9.93 -15.30 3.96
C ASP A 21 9.70 -14.79 2.52
N GLY A 22 10.28 -13.64 2.15
CA GLY A 22 10.31 -13.18 0.76
C GLY A 22 9.07 -12.41 0.28
N ARG A 23 8.17 -11.99 1.18
CA ARG A 23 7.07 -11.07 0.87
C ARG A 23 7.54 -9.62 0.90
N VAL A 24 6.95 -8.80 0.04
CA VAL A 24 7.22 -7.35 -0.05
C VAL A 24 6.22 -6.61 0.82
N THR A 25 6.69 -5.71 1.68
CA THR A 25 5.84 -5.02 2.66
C THR A 25 5.74 -3.54 2.39
N VAL A 26 4.55 -2.99 2.58
CA VAL A 26 4.27 -1.56 2.55
C VAL A 26 3.68 -1.11 3.88
N GLU A 27 4.14 0.01 4.42
CA GLU A 27 3.66 0.56 5.68
C GLU A 27 2.40 1.41 5.50
N SER A 28 1.44 1.29 6.43
CA SER A 28 0.21 2.07 6.37
C SER A 28 0.44 3.58 6.48
N THR A 29 1.43 3.98 7.27
CA THR A 29 1.87 5.38 7.44
C THR A 29 2.42 5.95 6.14
N GLU A 30 3.15 5.15 5.38
CA GLU A 30 3.66 5.53 4.06
C GLU A 30 2.53 5.74 3.05
N LEU A 31 1.53 4.84 3.03
CA LEU A 31 0.35 5.00 2.18
C LEU A 31 -0.44 6.27 2.51
N GLN A 32 -0.54 6.62 3.81
CA GLN A 32 -1.16 7.85 4.27
C GLN A 32 -0.37 9.09 3.84
N ARG A 33 0.96 9.06 3.98
CA ARG A 33 1.86 10.13 3.56
C ARG A 33 1.71 10.43 2.07
N ILE A 34 1.77 9.39 1.22
CA ILE A 34 1.66 9.53 -0.24
C ILE A 34 0.29 10.08 -0.64
N ALA A 35 -0.78 9.60 -0.01
CA ALA A 35 -2.11 10.14 -0.27
C ALA A 35 -2.19 11.62 0.09
N GLN A 36 -1.65 12.02 1.26
CA GLN A 36 -1.63 13.40 1.69
C GLN A 36 -0.82 14.31 0.74
N GLU A 37 0.34 13.84 0.28
CA GLU A 37 1.18 14.54 -0.71
C GLU A 37 0.46 14.70 -2.07
N ALA A 38 -0.37 13.72 -2.45
CA ALA A 38 -1.22 13.81 -3.63
C ALA A 38 -2.47 14.71 -3.43
N GLY A 39 -2.57 15.43 -2.30
CA GLY A 39 -3.74 16.25 -1.98
C GLY A 39 -5.00 15.43 -1.64
N CYS A 40 -4.82 14.15 -1.33
CA CYS A 40 -5.88 13.17 -1.13
C CYS A 40 -5.95 12.70 0.33
N ARG A 41 -7.12 12.24 0.75
CA ARG A 41 -7.28 11.60 2.06
C ARG A 41 -7.45 10.10 1.88
N VAL A 42 -6.65 9.31 2.59
CA VAL A 42 -6.94 7.89 2.77
C VAL A 42 -8.20 7.78 3.62
N GLY A 43 -9.17 6.98 3.17
CA GLY A 43 -10.36 6.69 3.98
C GLY A 43 -10.00 6.09 5.34
N ARG A 44 -10.96 6.08 6.28
CA ARG A 44 -10.80 5.45 7.62
C ARG A 44 -10.06 4.11 7.52
N HIS A 45 -9.23 3.77 8.49
CA HIS A 45 -8.36 2.56 8.49
C HIS A 45 -9.04 1.27 8.00
N ALA A 46 -10.31 1.05 8.34
CA ALA A 46 -11.10 -0.09 7.85
C ALA A 46 -11.23 -0.13 6.31
N ARG A 47 -11.42 1.03 5.67
CA ARG A 47 -11.48 1.16 4.21
C ARG A 47 -10.13 0.90 3.56
N LEU A 48 -9.03 1.38 4.18
CA LEU A 48 -7.68 1.10 3.69
C LEU A 48 -7.36 -0.39 3.79
N SER A 49 -7.62 -1.03 4.94
CA SER A 49 -7.33 -2.45 5.12
C SER A 49 -8.15 -3.33 4.18
N HIS A 50 -9.43 -2.97 3.95
CA HIS A 50 -10.27 -3.67 2.97
C HIS A 50 -9.72 -3.50 1.54
N ALA A 51 -9.31 -2.28 1.17
CA ALA A 51 -8.71 -2.02 -0.14
C ALA A 51 -7.40 -2.77 -0.34
N MET A 52 -6.52 -2.81 0.66
CA MET A 52 -5.26 -3.57 0.60
C MET A 52 -5.53 -5.06 0.45
N LYS A 53 -6.50 -5.62 1.19
CA LYS A 53 -6.92 -7.02 1.04
C LYS A 53 -7.46 -7.31 -0.36
N ALA A 54 -8.23 -6.39 -0.94
CA ALA A 54 -8.73 -6.52 -2.31
C ALA A 54 -7.60 -6.51 -3.37
N LEU A 55 -6.46 -5.89 -3.05
CA LEU A 55 -5.24 -5.92 -3.87
C LEU A 55 -4.36 -7.16 -3.61
N GLY A 56 -4.81 -8.10 -2.78
CA GLY A 56 -4.06 -9.31 -2.44
C GLY A 56 -3.02 -9.11 -1.32
N ALA A 57 -3.14 -8.05 -0.52
CA ALA A 57 -2.27 -7.85 0.62
C ALA A 57 -2.75 -8.60 1.87
N GLU A 58 -1.79 -9.11 2.64
CA GLU A 58 -2.01 -9.61 3.99
C GLU A 58 -1.57 -8.57 5.02
N ARG A 59 -2.39 -8.34 6.04
CA ARG A 59 -2.00 -7.47 7.15
C ARG A 59 -1.03 -8.23 8.05
N ILE A 60 0.17 -7.71 8.23
CA ILE A 60 1.15 -8.24 9.17
C ILE A 60 1.39 -7.23 10.30
N ALA A 61 1.43 -7.74 11.53
CA ALA A 61 1.89 -6.94 12.66
C ALA A 61 3.40 -6.75 12.52
N ASN A 62 3.86 -5.51 12.58
CA ASN A 62 5.26 -5.24 12.86
C ASN A 62 5.36 -4.98 14.37
N GLY A 63 6.46 -5.35 15.03
CA GLY A 63 6.63 -5.11 16.48
C GLY A 63 6.67 -3.63 16.90
N HIS A 64 6.47 -2.70 15.94
CA HIS A 64 6.26 -1.28 16.14
C HIS A 64 4.80 -0.92 15.83
N GLU A 65 4.28 0.16 16.41
CA GLU A 65 2.87 0.63 16.32
C GLU A 65 2.30 0.80 14.89
N GLY A 66 3.10 0.62 13.84
CA GLY A 66 2.69 0.69 12.43
C GLY A 66 2.20 -0.64 11.85
N VAL A 67 1.07 -0.58 11.13
CA VAL A 67 0.56 -1.71 10.34
C VAL A 67 1.34 -1.85 9.04
N ARG A 68 1.75 -3.07 8.70
CA ARG A 68 2.32 -3.39 7.38
C ARG A 68 1.38 -4.27 6.57
N TYR A 69 1.38 -4.05 5.27
CA TYR A 69 0.68 -4.86 4.29
C TYR A 69 1.70 -5.63 3.45
N ALA A 70 1.67 -6.95 3.54
CA ALA A 70 2.56 -7.84 2.81
C ALA A 70 1.91 -8.31 1.51
N PHE A 71 2.67 -8.25 0.43
CA PHE A 71 2.29 -8.72 -0.90
C PHE A 71 3.27 -9.80 -1.36
N SER A 72 2.81 -10.69 -2.25
CA SER A 72 3.73 -11.53 -3.00
C SER A 72 4.55 -10.68 -3.98
N ILE A 73 5.76 -11.13 -4.33
CA ILE A 73 6.60 -10.45 -5.33
C ILE A 73 5.86 -10.30 -6.68
N PRO A 74 5.19 -11.34 -7.22
CA PRO A 74 4.41 -11.18 -8.46
C PRO A 74 3.30 -10.13 -8.36
N THR A 75 2.58 -10.08 -7.23
CA THR A 75 1.48 -9.13 -7.03
C THR A 75 1.99 -7.68 -7.08
N ILE A 76 3.07 -7.37 -6.36
CA ILE A 76 3.57 -6.00 -6.33
C ILE A 76 4.24 -5.60 -7.65
N ALA A 77 4.88 -6.54 -8.35
CA ALA A 77 5.41 -6.31 -9.69
C ALA A 77 4.29 -5.94 -10.66
N HIS A 78 3.21 -6.73 -10.67
CA HIS A 78 2.04 -6.45 -11.51
C HIS A 78 1.43 -5.07 -11.21
N ILE A 79 1.26 -4.72 -9.92
CA ILE A 79 0.78 -3.39 -9.53
C ILE A 79 1.72 -2.30 -10.07
N ARG A 80 3.04 -2.46 -9.93
CA ARG A 80 3.99 -1.44 -10.41
C ARG A 80 3.99 -1.28 -11.93
N GLU A 81 3.84 -2.38 -12.67
CA GLU A 81 3.73 -2.34 -14.14
C GLU A 81 2.49 -1.57 -14.59
N GLN A 82 1.36 -1.72 -13.91
CA GLN A 82 0.13 -0.97 -14.22
C GLN A 82 0.27 0.56 -14.10
N PHE A 83 1.26 1.05 -13.34
CA PHE A 83 1.45 2.48 -13.06
C PHE A 83 2.83 3.00 -13.46
N LYS A 84 3.58 2.29 -14.31
CA LYS A 84 4.95 2.64 -14.69
C LYS A 84 5.06 3.97 -15.45
N ASP A 85 3.98 4.38 -16.13
CA ASP A 85 3.93 5.56 -17.00
C ASP A 85 3.19 6.78 -16.38
N GLN A 86 2.96 6.77 -15.06
CA GLN A 86 2.23 7.83 -14.31
C GLN A 86 3.08 8.49 -13.21
#